data_AF-A0A920EC76-F1
#
_entry.id   AF-A0A920EC76-F1
#
_cell.length_a   1.000
_cell.length_b   1.000
_cell.length_c   1.000
_cell.angle_alpha   90.00
_cell.angle_beta   90.00
_cell.angle_gamma   90.00
#
_symmetry.space_group_name_H-M   'P 1'
#
loop_
_entity.id
_entity.type
_entity.pdbx_description
1 polymer ?
#
loop_
_entity_poly.entity_id
_entity_poly.type
_entity_poly.pdbx_seq_one_letter_code
_entity_poly.pdbx_strand_id
1 'polypeptide(L)'
;MERNPKPYLQDSFAIDNETVEDVKGQIGNAELVDHSRRLVKKLWNVAEGVWCFVGNGLSNQTFVEGPEGLIVIDTGECVEEMAEALVAIRKRHNRLLLQLFILISIM
;
A
#
# COMPACT_ATOMS: atom_id res chain seq x y z
N MET A 1 -5.04 -20.96 -32.72
CA MET A 1 -4.54 -20.28 -31.50
C MET A 1 -3.02 -20.34 -31.56
N GLU A 2 -2.37 -19.22 -31.83
CA GLU A 2 -0.90 -19.14 -31.77
C GLU A 2 -0.46 -19.30 -30.32
N ARG A 3 0.52 -20.18 -30.07
CA ARG A 3 1.13 -20.30 -28.75
C ARG A 3 1.84 -18.98 -28.44
N ASN A 4 1.60 -18.43 -27.25
CA ASN A 4 2.30 -17.25 -26.76
C ASN A 4 3.82 -17.50 -26.87
N PRO A 5 4.58 -16.70 -27.64
CA PRO A 5 6.01 -16.92 -27.88
C PRO A 5 6.87 -16.56 -26.66
N LYS A 6 6.27 -16.01 -25.60
CA LYS A 6 6.98 -15.73 -24.35
C LYS A 6 7.37 -17.06 -23.69
N PRO A 7 8.64 -17.22 -23.27
CA PRO A 7 9.06 -18.38 -22.50
C PRO A 7 8.18 -18.49 -21.24
N TYR A 8 7.70 -19.69 -20.96
CA TYR A 8 6.98 -19.99 -19.73
C TYR A 8 7.93 -19.73 -18.55
N LEU A 9 7.67 -18.68 -17.76
CA LEU A 9 8.34 -18.52 -16.48
C LEU A 9 7.91 -19.70 -15.60
N GLN A 10 8.87 -20.36 -14.97
CA GLN A 10 8.56 -21.38 -13.98
C GLN A 10 7.64 -20.81 -12.89
N ASP A 11 6.69 -21.64 -12.44
CA ASP A 11 5.78 -21.29 -11.35
C ASP A 11 6.59 -21.03 -10.06
N SER A 12 6.11 -20.15 -9.18
CA SER A 12 6.78 -19.78 -7.91
C SER A 12 7.02 -20.96 -6.95
N PHE A 13 6.44 -22.12 -7.24
CA PHE A 13 6.57 -23.39 -6.50
C PHE A 13 7.29 -24.48 -7.30
N ALA A 14 8.02 -24.13 -8.36
CA ALA A 14 8.92 -25.08 -9.02
C ALA A 14 9.89 -25.68 -8.00
N ILE A 15 10.32 -26.93 -8.24
CA ILE A 15 11.08 -27.77 -7.29
C ILE A 15 12.40 -27.10 -6.82
N ASP A 16 12.93 -26.18 -7.63
CA ASP A 16 14.14 -25.40 -7.43
C ASP A 16 13.92 -24.05 -6.74
N ASN A 17 12.67 -23.59 -6.58
CA ASN A 17 12.37 -22.34 -5.87
C ASN A 17 12.44 -22.53 -4.36
N GLU A 18 13.26 -21.71 -3.70
CA GLU A 18 13.40 -21.71 -2.24
C GLU A 18 12.11 -21.25 -1.58
N THR A 19 11.62 -22.02 -0.60
CA THR A 19 10.53 -21.62 0.28
C THR A 19 11.07 -21.39 1.68
N VAL A 20 10.56 -20.34 2.33
CA VAL A 20 10.96 -19.94 3.68
C VAL A 20 9.72 -19.67 4.54
N GLU A 21 9.87 -19.79 5.85
CA GLU A 21 8.86 -19.43 6.83
C GLU A 21 8.98 -17.94 7.19
N ASP A 22 7.88 -17.20 7.18
CA ASP A 22 7.84 -15.80 7.58
C ASP A 22 7.71 -15.63 9.11
N VAL A 23 7.70 -14.38 9.58
CA VAL A 23 7.60 -14.06 11.03
C VAL A 23 6.27 -14.46 11.67
N LYS A 24 5.26 -14.84 10.86
CA LYS A 24 3.93 -15.31 11.30
C LYS A 24 3.79 -16.82 11.14
N GLY A 25 4.84 -17.53 10.74
CA GLY A 25 4.82 -18.98 10.51
C GLY A 25 4.24 -19.39 9.16
N GLN A 26 4.11 -18.47 8.21
CA GLN A 26 3.59 -18.75 6.87
C GLN A 26 4.71 -19.20 5.95
N ILE A 27 4.47 -20.21 5.12
CA ILE A 27 5.45 -20.69 4.14
C ILE A 27 5.16 -20.04 2.79
N GLY A 28 6.17 -19.38 2.22
CA GLY A 28 6.08 -18.75 0.91
C GLY A 28 7.41 -18.82 0.15
N ASN A 29 7.37 -18.46 -1.14
CA ASN A 29 8.59 -18.28 -1.92
C ASN A 29 9.50 -17.23 -1.25
N ALA A 30 10.81 -17.48 -1.22
CA ALA A 30 11.78 -16.63 -0.53
C ALA A 30 11.73 -15.15 -0.98
N GLU A 31 11.59 -14.89 -2.28
CA GLU A 31 11.51 -13.53 -2.82
C GLU A 31 10.20 -12.84 -2.43
N LEU A 32 9.09 -13.58 -2.41
CA LEU A 32 7.81 -13.06 -1.95
C LEU A 32 7.85 -12.71 -0.46
N VAL A 33 8.45 -13.58 0.37
CA VAL A 33 8.61 -13.34 1.80
C VAL A 33 9.53 -12.16 2.06
N ASP A 34 10.61 -11.98 1.29
CA ASP A 34 11.45 -10.78 1.42
C ASP A 34 10.71 -9.51 0.96
N HIS A 35 9.97 -9.57 -0.15
CA HIS A 35 9.19 -8.43 -0.64
C HIS A 35 8.12 -7.98 0.35
N SER A 36 7.41 -8.92 0.99
CA SER A 36 6.32 -8.63 1.93
C SER A 36 6.78 -7.82 3.14
N ARG A 37 8.07 -7.88 3.50
CA ARG A 37 8.67 -7.06 4.58
C ARG A 37 8.59 -5.56 4.31
N ARG A 38 8.35 -5.14 3.06
CA ARG A 38 8.17 -3.74 2.67
C ARG A 38 6.73 -3.25 2.93
N LEU A 39 5.77 -4.16 3.05
CA LEU A 39 4.34 -3.87 3.19
C LEU A 39 3.94 -3.61 4.66
N VAL A 40 4.75 -2.82 5.36
CA VAL A 40 4.52 -2.50 6.78
C VAL A 40 3.53 -1.37 6.90
N LYS A 41 2.48 -1.57 7.71
CA LYS A 41 1.51 -0.52 8.03
C LYS A 41 2.19 0.66 8.72
N LYS A 42 2.20 1.83 8.08
CA LYS A 42 2.88 3.02 8.60
C LYS A 42 2.39 4.32 7.97
N LEU A 43 2.38 5.39 8.77
CA LEU A 43 2.25 6.76 8.27
C LEU A 43 3.65 7.35 8.05
N TRP A 44 4.06 7.45 6.79
CA TRP A 44 5.32 8.08 6.41
C TRP A 44 5.13 9.60 6.32
N ASN A 45 6.06 10.36 6.89
CA ASN A 45 6.22 11.77 6.55
C ASN A 45 7.22 11.82 5.39
N VAL A 46 6.71 12.06 4.19
CA VAL A 46 7.49 11.97 2.95
C VAL A 46 8.23 13.28 2.68
N ALA A 47 7.61 14.39 3.05
CA ALA A 47 8.17 15.73 3.04
C ALA A 47 7.45 16.60 4.09
N GLU A 48 7.92 17.83 4.27
CA GLU A 48 7.19 18.83 5.05
C GLU A 48 5.77 19.02 4.49
N GLY A 49 4.76 18.93 5.35
CA GLY A 49 3.36 19.01 4.95
C GLY A 49 2.83 17.83 4.11
N VAL A 50 3.60 16.74 3.92
CA VAL A 50 3.18 15.60 3.09
C VAL A 50 3.33 14.28 3.84
N TRP A 51 2.24 13.52 3.90
CA TRP A 51 2.20 12.20 4.52
C TRP A 51 1.58 11.15 3.62
N CYS A 52 2.06 9.91 3.73
CA CYS A 52 1.50 8.76 3.01
C CYS A 52 1.25 7.63 4.00
N PHE A 53 -0.01 7.21 4.11
CA PHE A 53 -0.40 6.05 4.90
C PHE A 53 -0.40 4.83 3.98
N VAL A 54 0.39 3.82 4.38
CA VAL A 54 0.61 2.60 3.61
C VAL A 54 0.27 1.39 4.47
N GLY A 55 -0.10 0.27 3.83
CA GLY A 55 -0.23 -1.04 4.46
C GLY A 55 -1.50 -1.26 5.30
N ASN A 56 -2.51 -0.40 5.17
CA ASN A 56 -3.87 -0.63 5.68
C ASN A 56 -4.84 -1.14 4.60
N GLY A 57 -4.51 -0.97 3.31
CA GLY A 57 -5.24 -1.46 2.14
C GLY A 57 -4.29 -1.80 1.00
N LEU A 58 -4.84 -2.02 -0.21
CA LEU A 58 -4.02 -2.22 -1.43
C LEU A 58 -3.45 -0.90 -1.94
N SER A 59 -4.24 0.16 -1.88
CA SER A 59 -3.82 1.52 -2.22
C SER A 59 -3.28 2.27 -1.01
N ASN A 60 -2.52 3.34 -1.29
CA ASN A 60 -1.99 4.23 -0.26
C ASN A 60 -2.83 5.51 -0.21
N GLN A 61 -3.14 6.00 0.98
CA GLN A 61 -3.81 7.29 1.14
C GLN A 61 -2.77 8.37 1.42
N THR A 62 -2.74 9.40 0.58
CA THR A 62 -1.79 10.50 0.68
C THR A 62 -2.47 11.77 1.16
N PHE A 63 -1.79 12.49 2.05
CA PHE A 63 -2.26 13.70 2.69
C PHE A 63 -1.27 14.82 2.40
N VAL A 64 -1.76 15.92 1.86
CA VAL A 64 -0.97 17.13 1.60
C VAL A 64 -1.61 18.28 2.37
N GLU A 65 -0.80 19.00 3.14
CA GLU A 65 -1.22 20.21 3.82
C GLU A 65 -1.47 21.31 2.80
N GLY A 66 -2.71 21.79 2.77
CA GLY A 66 -3.13 22.96 2.01
C GLY A 66 -3.28 24.20 2.89
N PRO A 67 -3.50 25.37 2.28
CA PRO A 67 -3.60 26.64 3.01
C PRO A 67 -4.82 26.72 3.92
N GLU A 68 -5.88 25.93 3.68
CA GLU A 68 -7.12 25.95 4.49
C GLU A 68 -7.44 24.60 5.15
N GLY A 69 -6.83 23.50 4.71
CA GLY A 69 -7.04 22.17 5.26
C GLY A 69 -6.22 21.11 4.55
N LEU A 70 -6.56 19.85 4.75
CA LEU A 70 -5.87 18.73 4.11
C LEU A 70 -6.46 18.43 2.72
N ILE A 71 -5.57 18.28 1.74
CA ILE A 71 -5.86 17.64 0.47
C ILE A 71 -5.60 16.15 0.65
N VAL A 72 -6.60 15.33 0.35
CA VAL A 72 -6.51 13.87 0.42
C VAL A 72 -6.48 13.31 -1.00
N ILE A 73 -5.56 12.39 -1.24
CA ILE A 73 -5.42 11.66 -2.50
C ILE A 73 -5.62 10.18 -2.19
N ASP A 74 -6.60 9.58 -2.86
CA ASP A 74 -7.10 8.22 -2.63
C ASP A 74 -7.84 8.04 -1.28
N THR A 75 -8.76 7.08 -1.23
CA THR A 75 -9.55 6.72 -0.04
C THR A 75 -9.45 5.26 0.35
N GLY A 76 -8.68 4.45 -0.39
CA GLY A 76 -8.73 3.01 -0.15
C GLY A 76 -9.95 2.35 -0.77
N GLU A 77 -10.10 1.07 -0.49
CA GLU A 77 -11.11 0.19 -1.04
C GLU A 77 -12.40 0.15 -0.20
N CYS A 78 -12.34 0.60 1.07
CA CYS A 78 -13.49 0.65 1.97
C CYS A 78 -13.45 1.80 2.97
N VAL A 79 -14.57 2.00 3.70
CA VAL A 79 -14.70 3.08 4.68
C VAL A 79 -13.81 2.85 5.91
N GLU A 80 -13.55 1.60 6.27
CA GLU A 80 -12.70 1.21 7.39
C GLU A 80 -11.23 1.61 7.14
N GLU A 81 -10.74 1.43 5.93
CA GLU A 81 -9.38 1.82 5.53
C GLU A 81 -9.18 3.33 5.64
N MET A 82 -10.10 4.12 5.08
CA MET A 82 -10.02 5.58 5.17
C MET A 82 -10.20 6.07 6.61
N ALA A 83 -11.07 5.42 7.40
CA ALA A 83 -11.24 5.76 8.81
C ALA A 83 -9.95 5.55 9.59
N GLU A 84 -9.23 4.45 9.35
CA GLU A 84 -7.92 4.20 9.97
C GLU A 84 -6.89 5.24 9.53
N ALA A 85 -6.83 5.58 8.24
CA ALA A 85 -5.93 6.60 7.70
C ALA A 85 -6.17 7.98 8.32
N LEU A 86 -7.44 8.37 8.48
CA LEU A 86 -7.84 9.61 9.16
C LEU A 86 -7.43 9.63 10.63
N VAL A 87 -7.56 8.51 11.34
CA VAL A 87 -7.08 8.39 12.73
C VAL A 87 -5.56 8.53 12.78
N ALA A 88 -4.83 7.94 11.83
CA ALA A 88 -3.37 8.03 11.78
C ALA A 88 -2.90 9.47 11.54
N ILE A 89 -3.43 10.17 10.53
CA ILE A 89 -3.02 11.54 10.21
C ILE A 89 -3.42 12.54 11.31
N ARG A 90 -4.53 12.32 12.00
CA ARG A 90 -4.98 13.16 13.13
C ARG A 90 -3.97 13.22 14.29
N LYS A 91 -3.10 12.21 14.43
CA LYS A 91 -2.01 12.22 15.41
C LYS A 91 -0.85 13.15 15.03
N ARG A 92 -0.77 13.55 13.75
CA ARG A 92 0.30 14.42 13.21
C ARG A 92 -0.23 15.82 12.87
N HIS A 93 -1.51 15.93 12.53
CA HIS A 93 -2.10 17.15 12.00
C HIS A 93 -3.62 17.16 12.24
N ASN A 94 -4.20 18.30 12.63
CA ASN A 94 -5.60 18.36 13.10
C ASN A 94 -6.52 19.27 12.26
N ARG A 95 -6.12 19.67 11.05
CA ARG A 95 -6.98 20.48 10.18
C ARG A 95 -8.05 19.61 9.50
N LEU A 96 -9.15 20.26 9.13
CA LEU A 96 -10.26 19.63 8.42
C LEU A 96 -9.83 19.17 7.02
N LEU A 97 -10.56 18.20 6.48
CA LEU A 97 -10.44 17.78 5.09
C LEU A 97 -11.03 18.88 4.20
N LEU A 98 -10.26 19.36 3.23
CA LEU A 98 -10.65 20.47 2.34
C LEU A 98 -10.99 19.96 0.93
N GLN A 99 -10.17 19.05 0.40
CA GLN A 99 -10.30 18.55 -0.96
C GLN A 99 -9.98 17.07 -1.02
N LEU A 100 -10.73 16.35 -1.86
CA LEU A 100 -10.50 14.94 -2.17
C LEU A 100 -10.18 14.77 -3.66
N PHE A 101 -9.10 14.04 -3.95
CA PHE A 101 -8.78 13.51 -5.27
C PHE A 101 -8.89 11.99 -5.24
N ILE A 102 -9.81 11.43 -6.01
CA ILE A 102 -9.97 9.98 -6.13
C ILE A 102 -9.14 9.53 -7.33
N LEU A 103 -8.07 8.78 -7.07
CA LEU A 103 -7.29 8.10 -8.11
C LEU A 103 -7.75 6.64 -8.17
N ILE A 104 -8.71 6.34 -9.04
CA ILE A 104 -9.03 4.94 -9.33
C ILE A 104 -8.02 4.47 -10.39
N SER A 105 -6.98 3.75 -9.99
CA SER A 105 -6.16 2.97 -10.94
C SER A 105 -6.51 1.50 -10.78
N ILE A 106 -7.61 1.09 -11.42
CA ILE A 106 -7.85 -0.31 -11.75
C ILE A 106 -7.17 -0.51 -13.11
N MET A 107 -6.02 -1.19 -13.11
CA MET A 107 -5.50 -1.86 -14.30
C MET A 107 -5.87 -3.33 -14.24
#